data_AF-A0A1Y4VF12-F1
#
_entry.id   AF-A0A1Y4VF12-F1
#
_cell.length_a   1.000
_cell.length_b   1.000
_cell.length_c   1.000
_cell.angle_alpha   90.00
_cell.angle_beta   90.00
_cell.angle_gamma   90.00
#
_symmetry.space_group_name_H-M   'P 1'
#
loop_
_entity.id
_entity.type
_entity.pdbx_description
1 polymer ?
#
loop_
_entity_poly.entity_id
_entity_poly.type
_entity_poly.pdbx_seq_one_letter_code
_entity_poly.pdbx_strand_id
1 'polypeptide(L)'
;MSEIAIASLSAMKTKSILYAIMSLLLSTFWAESAAKNPYYYFRTLDIKDGLSHNTVNTILQDRQGFMWFGTKDGLNQYDGLVFRTFQKENSSLGNNFITALHEDAEGNIWVGTDTGVYIYNPRLEKFTPFDIPIEGTGETISRTITWIDSDPQKDVWISSDSQGLFHYDIKKNSLKEYSAKIGKGALNITRFWFGDNELWVNRYEDNLYHSEDAARFTVFRDAEGEEPFKGAIITTCVKGLHNCIYIGSSNGLAEINLTTRKVRRLLNDYVRNICLRSDTELWVGTEQGIYIYNLETDKYIHLTTSESDDRYALSDNAIYTIFKDREGGMWIGSYFGGVNYYPHQYTYFEKYYPRDDMRYLGHRIREFCGSNDGTIWFGTEDKGLFHFNPADGTVTPFHHPALYHNIHGLCIDGDYLWAGTFAGGLNRIHLRTREVRHYEKGEASNTLNADNIFSIYKSSTGELWIGTTSGLMRYNRKTDDFTRIPEMNKIFVYNILEDCHGKLWLATYSDGVFCYDLPQDKWKQYTRNPDNPNSLPYNKCI
;
A
#
# COMPACT_ATOMS: atom_id res chain seq x y z
N MET A 1 34.29 -17.92 66.73
CA MET A 1 33.08 -17.30 66.14
C MET A 1 33.34 -16.55 64.83
N SER A 2 34.54 -16.61 64.23
CA SER A 2 34.90 -15.79 63.06
C SER A 2 34.85 -16.50 61.70
N GLU A 3 34.92 -17.83 61.61
CA GLU A 3 34.96 -18.52 60.30
C GLU A 3 33.58 -18.84 59.71
N ILE A 4 32.57 -19.10 60.56
CA ILE A 4 31.21 -19.45 60.10
C ILE A 4 30.48 -18.23 59.50
N ALA A 5 30.77 -17.02 59.99
CA ALA A 5 30.18 -15.78 59.46
C ALA A 5 30.74 -15.39 58.08
N ILE A 6 32.00 -15.72 57.78
CA ILE A 6 32.64 -15.39 56.50
C ILE A 6 32.13 -16.33 55.39
N ALA A 7 31.90 -17.60 55.71
CA ALA A 7 31.31 -18.56 54.76
C ALA A 7 29.84 -18.23 54.41
N SER A 8 29.05 -17.75 55.38
CA SER A 8 27.65 -17.39 55.13
C SER A 8 27.51 -16.10 54.31
N LEU A 9 28.38 -15.10 54.52
CA LEU A 9 28.42 -13.88 53.71
C LEU A 9 28.91 -14.13 52.27
N SER A 10 29.85 -15.06 52.08
CA SER A 10 30.30 -15.49 50.75
C SER A 10 29.15 -16.16 49.98
N ALA A 11 28.47 -17.13 50.58
CA ALA A 11 27.36 -17.85 49.94
C ALA A 11 26.13 -16.97 49.63
N MET A 12 25.84 -15.97 50.47
CA MET A 12 24.79 -14.98 50.20
C MET A 12 25.12 -14.09 48.99
N LYS A 13 26.38 -13.63 48.86
CA LYS A 13 26.81 -12.82 47.70
C LYS A 13 26.73 -13.61 46.39
N THR A 14 27.11 -14.89 46.39
CA THR A 14 27.04 -15.72 45.18
C THR A 14 25.60 -15.96 44.72
N LYS A 15 24.65 -16.16 45.65
CA LYS A 15 23.23 -16.29 45.31
C LYS A 15 22.66 -14.97 44.78
N SER A 16 22.97 -13.82 45.39
CA SER A 16 22.52 -12.51 44.90
C SER A 16 23.07 -12.17 43.51
N ILE A 17 24.31 -12.55 43.20
CA ILE A 17 24.89 -12.39 41.87
C ILE A 17 24.22 -13.32 40.86
N LEU A 18 23.90 -14.57 41.24
CA LEU A 18 23.18 -15.50 40.37
C LEU A 18 21.75 -15.03 40.07
N TYR A 19 21.04 -14.49 41.06
CA TYR A 19 19.73 -13.89 40.85
C TYR A 19 19.81 -12.62 40.01
N ALA A 20 20.85 -11.80 40.17
CA ALA A 20 21.08 -10.61 39.34
C ALA A 20 21.37 -11.01 37.87
N ILE A 21 22.17 -12.05 37.64
CA ILE A 21 22.48 -12.58 36.30
C ILE A 21 21.25 -13.26 35.68
N MET A 22 20.46 -14.01 36.46
CA MET A 22 19.18 -14.56 35.99
C MET A 22 18.18 -13.45 35.67
N SER A 23 18.07 -12.38 36.47
CA SER A 23 17.22 -11.23 36.15
C SER A 23 17.73 -10.45 34.94
N LEU A 24 19.05 -10.38 34.73
CA LEU A 24 19.64 -9.77 33.53
C LEU A 24 19.35 -10.63 32.29
N LEU A 25 19.47 -11.97 32.40
CA LEU A 25 19.19 -12.92 31.32
C LEU A 25 17.69 -13.04 31.01
N LEU A 26 16.82 -12.88 32.02
CA LEU A 26 15.36 -12.75 31.82
C LEU A 26 14.98 -11.38 31.25
N SER A 27 15.76 -10.32 31.50
CA SER A 27 15.58 -9.01 30.86
C SER A 27 16.14 -8.90 29.44
N THR A 28 16.94 -9.88 29.00
CA THR A 28 17.44 -9.97 27.61
C THR A 28 16.55 -10.80 26.68
N PHE A 29 15.46 -11.39 27.18
CA PHE A 29 14.32 -11.71 26.33
C PHE A 29 13.51 -10.43 26.13
N TRP A 30 14.12 -9.44 25.47
CA TRP A 30 13.32 -8.55 24.66
C TRP A 30 12.62 -9.48 23.67
N ALA A 31 11.30 -9.56 23.78
CA ALA A 31 10.53 -10.06 22.66
C ALA A 31 11.07 -9.30 21.45
N GLU A 32 11.70 -10.03 20.51
CA GLU A 32 11.65 -9.58 19.14
C GLU A 32 10.16 -9.35 18.94
N SER A 33 9.75 -8.08 18.96
CA SER A 33 8.53 -7.68 18.29
C SER A 33 8.70 -8.35 16.94
N ALA A 34 7.89 -9.38 16.68
CA ALA A 34 7.74 -9.90 15.35
C ALA A 34 7.32 -8.67 14.55
N ALA A 35 8.30 -8.03 13.91
CA ALA A 35 8.07 -6.83 13.16
C ALA A 35 7.00 -7.24 12.16
N LYS A 36 5.78 -6.70 12.35
CA LYS A 36 4.67 -6.96 11.45
C LYS A 36 5.22 -6.72 10.05
N ASN A 37 5.12 -7.72 9.17
CA ASN A 37 5.50 -7.52 7.77
C ASN A 37 4.79 -6.25 7.28
N PRO A 38 5.52 -5.25 6.79
CA PRO A 38 4.91 -4.01 6.35
C PRO A 38 3.92 -4.34 5.24
N TYR A 39 2.66 -3.96 5.44
CA TYR A 39 1.65 -4.12 4.40
C TYR A 39 1.86 -3.03 3.35
N TYR A 40 2.04 -3.43 2.09
CA TYR A 40 2.14 -2.52 0.96
C TYR A 40 0.73 -2.28 0.42
N TYR A 41 0.29 -1.03 0.46
CA TYR A 41 -1.01 -0.62 -0.07
C TYR A 41 -0.80 0.18 -1.34
N PHE A 42 -1.26 -0.38 -2.46
CA PHE A 42 -1.21 0.29 -3.76
C PHE A 42 -2.51 1.02 -4.04
N ARG A 43 -2.39 2.13 -4.75
CA ARG A 43 -3.49 2.74 -5.49
C ARG A 43 -3.31 2.38 -6.96
N THR A 44 -4.31 1.73 -7.55
CA THR A 44 -4.32 1.44 -8.98
C THR A 44 -4.94 2.61 -9.74
N LEU A 45 -4.33 2.96 -10.87
CA LEU A 45 -4.83 3.90 -11.87
C LEU A 45 -4.89 3.15 -13.21
N ASP A 46 -6.09 3.01 -13.78
CA ASP A 46 -6.33 2.27 -15.02
C ASP A 46 -7.10 3.10 -16.06
N ILE A 47 -7.58 2.45 -17.13
CA ILE A 47 -8.40 3.11 -18.16
C ILE A 47 -9.65 3.83 -17.61
N LYS A 48 -10.20 3.41 -16.46
CA LYS A 48 -11.36 4.06 -15.82
C LYS A 48 -10.96 5.39 -15.16
N ASP A 49 -9.69 5.54 -14.79
CA ASP A 49 -9.13 6.78 -14.24
C ASP A 49 -8.67 7.75 -15.35
N GLY A 50 -8.68 7.32 -16.61
CA GLY A 50 -8.34 8.14 -17.79
C GLY A 50 -7.01 7.79 -18.47
N LEU A 51 -6.32 6.73 -18.02
CA LEU A 51 -5.14 6.20 -18.71
C LEU A 51 -5.53 5.71 -20.11
N SER A 52 -4.71 5.99 -21.14
CA SER A 52 -5.04 5.61 -22.52
C SER A 52 -5.03 4.09 -22.74
N HIS A 53 -4.16 3.35 -22.05
CA HIS A 53 -4.06 1.90 -22.14
C HIS A 53 -3.37 1.30 -20.89
N ASN A 54 -3.77 0.09 -20.48
CA ASN A 54 -3.26 -0.54 -19.25
C ASN A 54 -1.82 -1.06 -19.33
N THR A 55 -1.31 -1.36 -20.53
CA THR A 55 0.10 -1.72 -20.72
C THR A 55 0.99 -0.49 -20.64
N VAL A 56 1.71 -0.34 -19.52
CA VAL A 56 2.60 0.79 -19.25
C VAL A 56 4.06 0.35 -19.42
N ASN A 57 4.70 0.81 -20.49
CA ASN A 57 6.07 0.40 -20.85
C ASN A 57 7.14 1.23 -20.14
N THR A 58 6.88 2.51 -19.91
CA THR A 58 7.89 3.44 -19.37
C THR A 58 7.24 4.57 -18.58
N ILE A 59 7.98 5.11 -17.61
CA ILE A 59 7.54 6.17 -16.70
C ILE A 59 8.66 7.22 -16.61
N LEU A 60 8.28 8.48 -16.62
CA LEU A 60 9.15 9.64 -16.42
C LEU A 60 8.45 10.65 -15.53
N GLN A 61 9.21 11.43 -14.74
CA GLN A 61 8.70 12.65 -14.12
C GLN A 61 9.44 13.85 -14.70
N ASP A 62 8.72 14.77 -15.33
CA ASP A 62 9.35 15.96 -15.93
C ASP A 62 9.76 16.99 -14.87
N ARG A 63 10.57 17.99 -15.23
CA ARG A 63 11.05 19.03 -14.30
C ARG A 63 9.94 19.88 -13.64
N GLN A 64 8.74 19.89 -14.23
CA GLN A 64 7.59 20.63 -13.71
C GLN A 64 6.81 19.82 -12.67
N GLY A 65 7.08 18.51 -12.58
CA GLY A 65 6.50 17.59 -11.61
C GLY A 65 5.44 16.66 -12.19
N PHE A 66 5.07 16.83 -13.47
CA PHE A 66 4.09 15.94 -14.10
C PHE A 66 4.68 14.54 -14.27
N MET A 67 3.85 13.54 -14.03
CA MET A 67 4.18 12.16 -14.34
C MET A 67 3.79 11.85 -15.78
N TRP A 68 4.67 11.17 -16.49
CA TRP A 68 4.48 10.76 -17.88
C TRP A 68 4.51 9.24 -17.97
N PHE A 69 3.52 8.66 -18.63
CA PHE A 69 3.37 7.22 -18.80
C PHE A 69 3.29 6.89 -20.30
N GLY A 70 4.32 6.21 -20.79
CA GLY A 70 4.33 5.66 -22.13
C GLY A 70 3.61 4.31 -22.14
N THR A 71 2.55 4.20 -22.93
CA THR A 71 1.73 2.98 -23.01
C THR A 71 1.79 2.36 -24.40
N LYS A 72 1.18 1.17 -24.54
CA LYS A 72 0.98 0.52 -25.84
C LYS A 72 0.08 1.32 -26.80
N ASP A 73 -0.78 2.19 -26.28
CA ASP A 73 -1.71 2.98 -27.09
C ASP A 73 -1.84 4.43 -26.59
N GLY A 74 -0.70 5.13 -26.55
CA GLY A 74 -0.62 6.57 -26.30
C GLY A 74 0.37 6.97 -25.20
N LEU A 75 0.70 8.25 -25.19
CA LEU A 75 1.45 8.92 -24.13
C LEU A 75 0.47 9.61 -23.18
N ASN A 76 0.69 9.49 -21.88
CA ASN A 76 -0.18 10.05 -20.86
C ASN A 76 0.61 11.00 -19.97
N GLN A 77 0.10 12.21 -19.76
CA GLN A 77 0.59 13.15 -18.74
C GLN A 77 -0.40 13.16 -17.58
N TYR A 78 0.10 13.09 -16.35
CA TYR A 78 -0.69 13.08 -15.13
C TYR A 78 -0.25 14.21 -14.21
N ASP A 79 -1.21 15.00 -13.75
CA ASP A 79 -1.00 16.17 -12.90
C ASP A 79 -1.22 15.90 -11.39
N GLY A 80 -1.48 14.65 -11.03
CA GLY A 80 -1.85 14.25 -9.66
C GLY A 80 -3.36 14.05 -9.46
N LEU A 81 -4.18 14.47 -10.43
CA LEU A 81 -5.64 14.36 -10.38
C LEU A 81 -6.19 13.66 -11.63
N VAL A 82 -5.79 14.09 -12.82
CA VAL A 82 -6.34 13.64 -14.10
C VAL A 82 -5.26 13.32 -15.13
N PHE A 83 -5.59 12.44 -16.07
CA PHE A 83 -4.74 12.14 -17.23
C PHE A 83 -5.10 13.04 -18.42
N ARG A 84 -4.08 13.62 -19.05
CA ARG A 84 -4.13 14.15 -20.41
C ARG A 84 -3.49 13.13 -21.35
N THR A 85 -4.25 12.67 -22.34
CA THR A 85 -3.82 11.62 -23.27
C THR A 85 -3.39 12.21 -24.62
N PHE A 86 -2.29 11.70 -25.15
CA PHE A 86 -1.75 12.03 -26.47
C PHE A 86 -1.67 10.74 -27.30
N GLN A 87 -2.48 10.68 -28.34
CA GLN A 87 -2.55 9.62 -29.32
C GLN A 87 -2.45 10.24 -30.72
N LYS A 88 -2.18 9.41 -31.72
CA LYS A 88 -2.10 9.80 -33.12
C LYS A 88 -3.40 10.39 -33.63
N GLU A 89 -4.51 9.93 -33.09
CA GLU A 89 -5.86 10.33 -33.47
C GLU A 89 -6.20 11.74 -32.97
N ASN A 90 -5.59 12.18 -31.86
CA ASN A 90 -5.97 13.41 -31.15
C ASN A 90 -4.84 14.42 -30.99
N SER A 91 -3.64 14.12 -31.49
CA SER A 91 -2.45 14.96 -31.32
C SER A 91 -1.54 14.91 -32.54
N SER A 92 -0.37 15.57 -32.45
CA SER A 92 0.67 15.53 -33.49
C SER A 92 1.67 14.38 -33.30
N LEU A 93 1.46 13.53 -32.30
CA LEU A 93 2.22 12.30 -32.10
C LEU A 93 1.92 11.35 -33.26
N GLY A 94 2.93 10.87 -33.99
CA GLY A 94 2.66 10.05 -35.18
C GLY A 94 2.46 8.55 -34.91
N ASN A 95 2.66 8.11 -33.67
CA ASN A 95 2.58 6.70 -33.26
C ASN A 95 2.16 6.55 -31.78
N ASN A 96 1.32 5.56 -31.48
CA ASN A 96 0.77 5.33 -30.15
C ASN A 96 1.62 4.37 -29.28
N PHE A 97 2.48 3.53 -29.87
CA PHE A 97 3.23 2.53 -29.12
C PHE A 97 4.49 3.17 -28.51
N ILE A 98 4.39 3.60 -27.25
CA ILE A 98 5.47 4.33 -26.58
C ILE A 98 6.37 3.35 -25.81
N THR A 99 7.68 3.42 -26.06
CA THR A 99 8.66 2.47 -25.52
C THR A 99 9.70 3.12 -24.62
N ALA A 100 10.05 4.38 -24.88
CA ALA A 100 11.04 5.12 -24.11
C ALA A 100 10.63 6.58 -23.92
N LEU A 101 11.04 7.15 -22.80
CA LEU A 101 10.81 8.56 -22.46
C LEU A 101 12.08 9.14 -21.86
N HIS A 102 12.41 10.37 -22.26
CA HIS A 102 13.53 11.11 -21.69
C HIS A 102 13.25 12.62 -21.72
N GLU A 103 13.69 13.36 -20.72
CA GLU A 103 13.62 14.82 -20.72
C GLU A 103 15.03 15.38 -20.99
N ASP A 104 15.17 16.18 -22.04
CA ASP A 104 16.44 16.83 -22.37
C ASP A 104 16.73 18.05 -21.47
N ALA A 105 17.92 18.66 -21.63
CA ALA A 105 18.30 19.82 -20.83
C ALA A 105 17.40 21.07 -21.05
N GLU A 106 16.77 21.19 -22.22
CA GLU A 106 15.87 22.31 -22.54
C GLU A 106 14.44 22.12 -22.01
N GLY A 107 14.10 20.89 -21.63
CA GLY A 107 12.80 20.50 -21.08
C GLY A 107 11.86 19.96 -22.15
N ASN A 108 12.37 19.56 -23.31
CA ASN A 108 11.58 18.81 -24.27
C ASN A 108 11.54 17.33 -23.84
N ILE A 109 10.38 16.70 -24.05
CA ILE A 109 10.21 15.28 -23.79
C ILE A 109 10.45 14.52 -25.08
N TRP A 110 11.50 13.71 -25.09
CA TRP A 110 11.84 12.78 -26.15
C TRP A 110 11.03 11.50 -25.96
N VAL A 111 10.26 11.16 -26.98
CA VAL A 111 9.29 10.07 -26.98
C VAL A 111 9.74 9.02 -28.00
N GLY A 112 10.30 7.92 -27.50
CA GLY A 112 10.64 6.77 -28.31
C GLY A 112 9.40 5.92 -28.60
N THR A 113 9.25 5.51 -29.85
CA THR A 113 8.14 4.68 -30.32
C THR A 113 8.66 3.39 -30.97
N ASP A 114 7.76 2.52 -31.41
CA ASP A 114 8.15 1.37 -32.25
C ASP A 114 8.57 1.76 -33.68
N THR A 115 8.41 3.04 -34.07
CA THR A 115 8.78 3.58 -35.39
C THR A 115 9.52 4.93 -35.30
N GLY A 116 10.59 5.00 -34.50
CA GLY A 116 11.40 6.21 -34.38
C GLY A 116 11.03 7.11 -33.19
N VAL A 117 11.45 8.38 -33.25
CA VAL A 117 11.41 9.32 -32.12
C VAL A 117 10.56 10.55 -32.44
N TYR A 118 9.78 11.00 -31.46
CA TYR A 118 9.08 12.28 -31.47
C TYR A 118 9.59 13.16 -30.34
N ILE A 119 9.64 14.47 -30.55
CA ILE A 119 10.00 15.45 -29.53
C ILE A 119 8.75 16.26 -29.20
N TYR A 120 8.31 16.19 -27.95
CA TYR A 120 7.27 17.04 -27.41
C TYR A 120 7.90 18.30 -26.82
N ASN A 121 7.48 19.47 -27.30
CA ASN A 121 7.84 20.75 -26.72
C ASN A 121 6.71 21.21 -25.77
N PRO A 122 6.89 21.20 -24.44
CA PRO A 122 5.84 21.58 -23.50
C PRO A 122 5.40 23.04 -23.59
N ARG A 123 6.23 23.94 -24.16
CA ARG A 123 5.87 25.37 -24.31
C ARG A 123 4.94 25.59 -25.50
N LEU A 124 5.15 24.84 -26.57
CA LEU A 124 4.34 24.90 -27.80
C LEU A 124 3.20 23.88 -27.81
N GLU A 125 3.20 22.96 -26.83
CA GLU A 125 2.31 21.79 -26.75
C GLU A 125 2.25 20.99 -28.06
N LYS A 126 3.40 20.81 -28.71
CA LYS A 126 3.48 20.22 -30.05
C LYS A 126 4.51 19.11 -30.11
N PHE A 127 4.16 18.03 -30.83
CA PHE A 127 5.08 16.97 -31.20
C PHE A 127 5.69 17.24 -32.57
N THR A 128 6.99 16.96 -32.71
CA THR A 128 7.72 16.99 -33.98
C THR A 128 8.49 15.69 -34.16
N PRO A 129 8.41 15.03 -35.33
CA PRO A 129 9.23 13.85 -35.60
C PRO A 129 10.71 14.23 -35.61
N PHE A 130 11.56 13.33 -35.10
CA PHE A 130 13.02 13.48 -35.13
C PHE A 130 13.58 12.82 -36.40
N ASP A 131 13.60 13.59 -37.49
CA ASP A 131 14.01 13.12 -38.83
C ASP A 131 15.44 13.55 -39.21
N ILE A 132 16.33 13.74 -38.22
CA ILE A 132 17.72 14.10 -38.50
C ILE A 132 18.42 12.91 -39.17
N PRO A 133 18.99 13.08 -40.39
CA PRO A 133 19.69 11.99 -41.07
C PRO A 133 20.97 11.59 -40.33
N ILE A 134 21.23 10.29 -40.29
CA ILE A 134 22.46 9.69 -39.80
C ILE A 134 23.60 10.09 -40.73
N GLU A 135 24.67 10.66 -40.15
CA GLU A 135 25.88 11.01 -40.90
C GLU A 135 26.45 9.80 -41.64
N GLY A 136 26.72 9.98 -42.93
CA GLY A 136 27.32 8.96 -43.79
C GLY A 136 26.34 8.04 -44.51
N THR A 137 25.14 7.78 -43.95
CA THR A 137 24.11 6.95 -44.62
C THR A 137 22.96 7.77 -45.19
N GLY A 138 22.60 8.88 -44.53
CA GLY A 138 21.42 9.69 -44.90
C GLY A 138 20.08 9.08 -44.48
N GLU A 139 20.10 7.92 -43.83
CA GLU A 139 18.90 7.27 -43.27
C GLU A 139 18.48 7.95 -41.96
N THR A 140 17.24 7.75 -41.53
CA THR A 140 16.73 8.22 -40.22
C THR A 140 16.46 7.04 -39.29
N ILE A 141 16.35 7.34 -37.98
CA ILE A 141 15.95 6.34 -36.99
C ILE A 141 14.46 6.03 -37.21
N SER A 142 14.18 4.80 -37.63
CA SER A 142 12.84 4.35 -38.06
C SER A 142 12.45 2.98 -37.52
N ARG A 143 13.26 2.43 -36.62
CA ARG A 143 13.00 1.20 -35.88
C ARG A 143 12.51 1.50 -34.45
N THR A 144 12.26 0.45 -33.68
CA THR A 144 11.80 0.59 -32.30
C THR A 144 12.89 1.17 -31.44
N ILE A 145 12.53 2.18 -30.66
CA ILE A 145 13.44 2.82 -29.72
C ILE A 145 13.42 2.02 -28.42
N THR A 146 14.59 1.60 -27.95
CA THR A 146 14.72 0.80 -26.74
C THR A 146 15.07 1.64 -25.53
N TRP A 147 15.85 2.71 -25.71
CA TRP A 147 16.24 3.61 -24.64
C TRP A 147 16.65 4.98 -25.20
N ILE A 148 16.41 6.03 -24.40
CA ILE A 148 16.86 7.39 -24.66
C ILE A 148 17.43 7.93 -23.35
N ASP A 149 18.60 8.55 -23.39
CA ASP A 149 19.20 9.20 -22.23
C ASP A 149 20.16 10.30 -22.69
N SER A 150 20.57 11.18 -21.78
CA SER A 150 21.56 12.21 -22.07
C SER A 150 22.90 11.91 -21.43
N ASP A 151 23.96 12.24 -22.14
CA ASP A 151 25.31 12.16 -21.59
C ASP A 151 25.60 13.33 -20.62
N PRO A 152 26.74 13.32 -19.90
CA PRO A 152 27.12 14.41 -19.01
C PRO A 152 27.26 15.78 -19.71
N GLN A 153 27.47 15.80 -21.03
CA GLN A 153 27.59 17.01 -21.85
C GLN A 153 26.21 17.54 -22.31
N LYS A 154 25.14 16.81 -21.97
CA LYS A 154 23.73 17.08 -22.29
C LYS A 154 23.37 16.81 -23.74
N ASP A 155 24.19 16.07 -24.48
CA ASP A 155 23.79 15.53 -25.76
C ASP A 155 22.85 14.32 -25.57
N VAL A 156 22.02 14.02 -26.55
CA VAL A 156 21.04 12.94 -26.47
C VAL A 156 21.59 11.69 -27.15
N TRP A 157 21.50 10.56 -26.47
CA TRP A 157 21.81 9.25 -26.99
C TRP A 157 20.54 8.44 -27.14
N ILE A 158 20.45 7.67 -28.22
CA ILE A 158 19.26 6.91 -28.60
C ILE A 158 19.72 5.50 -28.96
N SER A 159 19.13 4.49 -28.33
CA SER A 159 19.30 3.11 -28.76
C SER A 159 18.03 2.60 -29.45
N SER A 160 18.23 1.81 -30.49
CA SER A 160 17.17 1.23 -31.28
C SER A 160 17.40 -0.25 -31.52
N ASP A 161 16.31 -1.00 -31.55
CA ASP A 161 16.32 -2.38 -31.98
C ASP A 161 16.75 -2.45 -33.45
N SER A 162 17.64 -3.39 -33.76
CA SER A 162 18.10 -3.66 -35.13
C SER A 162 18.72 -2.49 -35.92
N GLN A 163 18.82 -1.28 -35.35
CA GLN A 163 19.37 -0.08 -35.97
C GLN A 163 20.60 0.46 -35.22
N GLY A 164 20.73 0.18 -33.93
CA GLY A 164 21.97 0.43 -33.20
C GLY A 164 21.89 1.53 -32.15
N LEU A 165 23.06 2.09 -31.82
CA LEU A 165 23.26 3.18 -30.88
C LEU A 165 23.63 4.46 -31.63
N PHE A 166 22.93 5.54 -31.29
CA PHE A 166 23.09 6.84 -31.92
C PHE A 166 23.43 7.92 -30.88
N HIS A 167 24.26 8.87 -31.29
CA HIS A 167 24.60 10.07 -30.53
C HIS A 167 24.19 11.30 -31.33
N TYR A 168 23.34 12.13 -30.74
CA TYR A 168 22.85 13.38 -31.29
C TYR A 168 23.48 14.56 -30.56
N ASP A 169 24.39 15.26 -31.26
CA ASP A 169 24.97 16.51 -30.79
C ASP A 169 23.96 17.64 -31.04
N ILE A 170 23.34 18.12 -29.95
CA ILE A 170 22.26 19.10 -30.01
C ILE A 170 22.77 20.42 -30.61
N LYS A 171 24.02 20.79 -30.33
CA LYS A 171 24.60 22.08 -30.75
C LYS A 171 24.95 22.08 -32.24
N LYS A 172 25.43 20.95 -32.74
CA LYS A 172 25.80 20.78 -34.15
C LYS A 172 24.64 20.32 -35.01
N ASN A 173 23.53 19.90 -34.41
CA ASN A 173 22.38 19.28 -35.07
C ASN A 173 22.83 18.11 -35.96
N SER A 174 23.64 17.21 -35.39
CA SER A 174 24.26 16.10 -36.11
C SER A 174 24.06 14.78 -35.39
N LEU A 175 23.66 13.75 -36.15
CA LEU A 175 23.39 12.41 -35.64
C LEU A 175 24.45 11.42 -36.15
N LYS A 176 25.09 10.69 -35.24
CA LYS A 176 26.14 9.70 -35.58
C LYS A 176 25.78 8.32 -35.05
N GLU A 177 26.11 7.29 -35.82
CA GLU A 177 25.94 5.88 -35.47
C GLU A 177 27.22 5.34 -34.80
N TYR A 178 27.08 4.60 -33.70
CA TYR A 178 28.20 4.13 -32.86
C TYR A 178 28.30 2.60 -32.74
N SER A 179 27.38 1.80 -33.27
CA SER A 179 27.35 0.35 -33.04
C SER A 179 28.50 -0.38 -33.72
N ALA A 180 29.01 0.11 -34.85
CA ALA A 180 30.17 -0.47 -35.50
C ALA A 180 31.40 -0.52 -34.56
N LYS A 181 31.46 0.37 -33.56
CA LYS A 181 32.53 0.43 -32.56
C LYS A 181 32.35 -0.58 -31.43
N ILE A 182 31.13 -1.08 -31.22
CA ILE A 182 30.81 -2.06 -30.17
C ILE A 182 31.33 -3.44 -30.56
N GLY A 183 31.18 -3.80 -31.84
CA GLY A 183 31.69 -5.05 -32.38
C GLY A 183 30.88 -5.54 -33.58
N LYS A 184 31.34 -6.63 -34.20
CA LYS A 184 30.61 -7.30 -35.28
C LYS A 184 29.41 -8.07 -34.69
N GLY A 185 28.20 -7.88 -35.21
CA GLY A 185 27.00 -8.62 -34.77
C GLY A 185 25.70 -7.85 -35.04
N ALA A 186 24.58 -8.34 -34.49
CA ALA A 186 23.26 -7.71 -34.64
C ALA A 186 23.20 -6.33 -33.96
N LEU A 187 22.71 -5.31 -34.66
CA LEU A 187 22.60 -3.93 -34.15
C LEU A 187 21.50 -3.74 -33.07
N ASN A 188 21.11 -4.80 -32.38
CA ASN A 188 20.02 -4.78 -31.42
C ASN A 188 20.54 -4.35 -30.04
N ILE A 189 20.49 -3.05 -29.77
CA ILE A 189 20.90 -2.45 -28.49
C ILE A 189 19.68 -2.37 -27.60
N THR A 190 19.75 -3.00 -26.43
CA THR A 190 18.61 -3.08 -25.49
C THR A 190 18.62 -1.95 -24.47
N ARG A 191 19.81 -1.53 -24.02
CA ARG A 191 20.01 -0.38 -23.14
C ARG A 191 21.44 0.15 -23.28
N PHE A 192 21.64 1.34 -22.72
CA PHE A 192 22.94 1.90 -22.41
C PHE A 192 22.83 2.77 -21.15
N TRP A 193 23.96 3.05 -20.50
CA TRP A 193 24.04 4.01 -19.40
C TRP A 193 25.45 4.58 -19.28
N PHE A 194 25.54 5.76 -18.68
CA PHE A 194 26.81 6.42 -18.39
C PHE A 194 27.21 6.13 -16.94
N GLY A 195 28.34 5.45 -16.77
CA GLY A 195 29.08 5.41 -15.51
C GLY A 195 29.94 6.65 -15.33
N ASP A 196 30.71 6.70 -14.24
CA ASP A 196 31.50 7.90 -13.90
C ASP A 196 32.51 8.29 -14.99
N ASN A 197 33.10 7.30 -15.68
CA ASN A 197 34.06 7.51 -16.78
C ASN A 197 33.83 6.56 -17.97
N GLU A 198 32.72 5.81 -18.00
CA GLU A 198 32.51 4.76 -18.99
C GLU A 198 31.10 4.78 -19.56
N LEU A 199 30.98 4.53 -20.86
CA LEU A 199 29.72 4.21 -21.50
C LEU A 199 29.54 2.70 -21.51
N TRP A 200 28.46 2.24 -20.88
CA TRP A 200 28.05 0.85 -20.85
C TRP A 200 26.92 0.63 -21.84
N VAL A 201 27.01 -0.44 -22.62
CA VAL A 201 26.04 -0.77 -23.66
C VAL A 201 25.79 -2.28 -23.66
N ASN A 202 24.53 -2.67 -23.79
CA ASN A 202 24.15 -4.07 -23.89
C ASN A 202 23.46 -4.38 -25.20
N ARG A 203 23.81 -5.56 -25.74
CA ARG A 203 23.22 -6.12 -26.95
C ARG A 203 22.28 -7.26 -26.60
N TYR A 204 21.14 -7.31 -27.29
CA TYR A 204 20.13 -8.34 -27.10
C TYR A 204 20.73 -9.75 -27.28
N GLU A 205 20.59 -10.61 -26.27
CA GLU A 205 21.09 -12.01 -26.25
C GLU A 205 22.58 -12.16 -26.62
N ASP A 206 23.40 -11.15 -26.33
CA ASP A 206 24.84 -11.18 -26.64
C ASP A 206 25.69 -10.97 -25.39
N ASN A 207 25.95 -9.73 -24.98
CA ASN A 207 26.76 -9.45 -23.79
C ASN A 207 26.63 -8.01 -23.29
N LEU A 208 27.31 -7.74 -22.18
CA LEU A 208 27.54 -6.42 -21.62
C LEU A 208 28.89 -5.87 -22.08
N TYR A 209 28.87 -4.69 -22.68
CA TYR A 209 30.04 -3.99 -23.20
C TYR A 209 30.25 -2.68 -22.45
N HIS A 210 31.51 -2.25 -22.30
CA HIS A 210 31.87 -0.95 -21.73
C HIS A 210 33.01 -0.30 -22.51
N SER A 211 33.09 1.02 -22.46
CA SER A 211 34.11 1.83 -23.13
C SER A 211 34.38 3.13 -22.38
N GLU A 212 35.65 3.48 -22.17
CA GLU A 212 36.06 4.77 -21.57
C GLU A 212 36.00 5.94 -22.57
N ASP A 213 36.18 5.67 -23.86
CA ASP A 213 36.34 6.69 -24.91
C ASP A 213 35.22 6.70 -25.96
N ALA A 214 34.24 5.78 -25.84
CA ALA A 214 33.20 5.53 -26.84
C ALA A 214 33.75 5.27 -28.27
N ALA A 215 35.03 4.91 -28.38
CA ALA A 215 35.71 4.58 -29.63
C ALA A 215 35.96 3.07 -29.72
N ARG A 216 36.25 2.42 -28.58
CA ARG A 216 36.45 0.96 -28.52
C ARG A 216 35.74 0.36 -27.31
N PHE A 217 34.87 -0.60 -27.58
CA PHE A 217 34.18 -1.35 -26.53
C PHE A 217 34.86 -2.67 -26.21
N THR A 218 34.81 -3.05 -24.94
CA THR A 218 35.26 -4.35 -24.44
C THR A 218 34.13 -5.06 -23.72
N VAL A 219 34.09 -6.39 -23.84
CA VAL A 219 33.17 -7.23 -23.07
C VAL A 219 33.53 -7.15 -21.59
N PHE A 220 32.52 -6.94 -20.75
CA PHE A 220 32.70 -6.99 -19.31
C PHE A 220 33.07 -8.42 -18.86
N ARG A 221 34.13 -8.51 -18.07
CA ARG A 221 34.57 -9.74 -17.41
C ARG A 221 34.66 -9.53 -15.91
N ASP A 222 34.23 -10.52 -15.14
CA ASP A 222 34.32 -10.50 -13.69
C ASP A 222 35.77 -10.68 -13.19
N ALA A 223 35.94 -10.75 -11.87
CA ALA A 223 37.25 -10.91 -11.22
C ALA A 223 37.97 -12.22 -11.61
N GLU A 224 37.20 -13.23 -12.01
CA GLU A 224 37.66 -14.54 -12.45
C GLU A 224 37.91 -14.62 -13.97
N GLY A 225 37.53 -13.58 -14.73
CA GLY A 225 37.70 -13.50 -16.18
C GLY A 225 36.53 -14.06 -16.98
N GLU A 226 35.45 -14.47 -16.31
CA GLU A 226 34.24 -15.03 -16.91
C GLU A 226 33.35 -13.92 -17.47
N GLU A 227 32.43 -14.31 -18.37
CA GLU A 227 31.46 -13.42 -19.02
C GLU A 227 30.06 -13.64 -18.42
N PRO A 228 29.74 -13.08 -17.23
CA PRO A 228 28.54 -13.44 -16.46
C PRO A 228 27.22 -13.12 -17.17
N PHE A 229 27.23 -12.23 -18.17
CA PHE A 229 26.06 -11.80 -18.93
C PHE A 229 26.05 -12.31 -20.37
N LYS A 230 26.93 -13.26 -20.72
CA LYS A 230 26.94 -13.85 -22.05
C LYS A 230 25.59 -14.52 -22.36
N GLY A 231 24.98 -14.12 -23.47
CA GLY A 231 23.67 -14.61 -23.91
C GLY A 231 22.49 -14.08 -23.09
N ALA A 232 22.71 -13.21 -22.10
CA ALA A 232 21.64 -12.67 -21.27
C ALA A 232 20.95 -11.48 -21.97
N ILE A 233 19.65 -11.31 -21.74
CA ILE A 233 18.93 -10.09 -22.10
C ILE A 233 19.00 -9.16 -20.91
N ILE A 234 19.82 -8.10 -20.98
CA ILE A 234 19.90 -7.06 -19.95
C ILE A 234 18.80 -6.03 -20.21
N THR A 235 17.98 -5.78 -19.20
CA THR A 235 16.77 -4.94 -19.31
C THR A 235 16.93 -3.60 -18.59
N THR A 236 17.76 -3.56 -17.54
CA THR A 236 17.93 -2.37 -16.69
C THR A 236 19.25 -2.41 -15.93
N CYS A 237 19.71 -1.22 -15.54
CA CYS A 237 20.84 -1.02 -14.65
C CYS A 237 20.54 0.17 -13.72
N VAL A 238 20.90 0.04 -12.44
CA VAL A 238 20.84 1.14 -11.47
C VAL A 238 22.13 1.18 -10.66
N LYS A 239 22.68 2.40 -10.51
CA LYS A 239 23.86 2.65 -9.65
C LYS A 239 23.45 2.56 -8.17
N GLY A 240 24.15 1.73 -7.42
CA GLY A 240 24.01 1.58 -5.98
C GLY A 240 25.11 2.29 -5.19
N LEU A 241 25.13 2.02 -3.88
CA LEU A 241 26.20 2.46 -2.99
C LEU A 241 27.51 1.69 -3.22
N HIS A 242 28.60 2.20 -2.64
CA HIS A 242 29.91 1.52 -2.58
C HIS A 242 30.48 1.08 -3.94
N ASN A 243 30.21 1.85 -5.00
CA ASN A 243 30.62 1.54 -6.37
C ASN A 243 30.03 0.22 -6.88
N CYS A 244 28.85 -0.16 -6.40
CA CYS A 244 28.07 -1.27 -6.92
C CYS A 244 27.09 -0.80 -8.00
N ILE A 245 26.87 -1.63 -9.00
CA ILE A 245 25.74 -1.51 -9.92
C ILE A 245 24.87 -2.76 -9.83
N TYR A 246 23.57 -2.58 -9.95
CA TYR A 246 22.60 -3.65 -10.00
C TYR A 246 22.10 -3.81 -11.43
N ILE A 247 22.13 -5.02 -11.96
CA ILE A 247 21.72 -5.34 -13.31
C ILE A 247 20.54 -6.31 -13.26
N GLY A 248 19.44 -5.90 -13.87
CA GLY A 248 18.31 -6.77 -14.16
C GLY A 248 18.49 -7.44 -15.52
N SER A 249 18.25 -8.74 -15.57
CA SER A 249 18.40 -9.53 -16.79
C SER A 249 17.42 -10.68 -16.87
N SER A 250 17.39 -11.36 -18.03
CA SER A 250 16.67 -12.62 -18.22
C SER A 250 17.13 -13.74 -17.27
N ASN A 251 18.33 -13.63 -16.71
CA ASN A 251 18.93 -14.63 -15.81
C ASN A 251 18.73 -14.31 -14.33
N GLY A 252 18.10 -13.17 -14.00
CA GLY A 252 18.04 -12.71 -12.63
C GLY A 252 18.49 -11.27 -12.38
N LEU A 253 18.57 -10.95 -11.09
CA LEU A 253 19.21 -9.76 -10.56
C LEU A 253 20.65 -10.08 -10.16
N ALA A 254 21.59 -9.29 -10.65
CA ALA A 254 23.00 -9.37 -10.27
C ALA A 254 23.48 -8.03 -9.70
N GLU A 255 24.31 -8.10 -8.65
CA GLU A 255 25.12 -7.00 -8.14
C GLU A 255 26.54 -7.15 -8.69
N ILE A 256 27.11 -6.04 -9.16
CA ILE A 256 28.50 -5.96 -9.60
C ILE A 256 29.19 -4.91 -8.77
N ASN A 257 30.25 -5.29 -8.06
CA ASN A 257 31.14 -4.33 -7.42
C ASN A 257 32.20 -3.88 -8.43
N LEU A 258 32.12 -2.64 -8.92
CA LEU A 258 32.98 -2.14 -10.00
C LEU A 258 34.47 -2.05 -9.59
N THR A 259 34.77 -1.93 -8.30
CA THR A 259 36.14 -1.88 -7.78
C THR A 259 36.81 -3.25 -7.79
N THR A 260 36.10 -4.27 -7.30
CA THR A 260 36.64 -5.64 -7.17
C THR A 260 36.33 -6.50 -8.39
N ARG A 261 35.44 -6.04 -9.27
CA ARG A 261 34.84 -6.79 -10.39
C ARG A 261 34.12 -8.07 -9.99
N LYS A 262 33.82 -8.26 -8.71
CA LYS A 262 33.04 -9.41 -8.25
C LYS A 262 31.58 -9.25 -8.62
N VAL A 263 30.99 -10.35 -9.09
CA VAL A 263 29.57 -10.43 -9.43
C VAL A 263 28.86 -11.35 -8.46
N ARG A 264 27.80 -10.86 -7.85
CA ARG A 264 26.95 -11.58 -6.92
C ARG A 264 25.54 -11.68 -7.49
N ARG A 265 24.99 -12.89 -7.58
CA ARG A 265 23.60 -13.10 -7.99
C ARG A 265 22.67 -12.97 -6.77
N LEU A 266 21.62 -12.17 -6.91
CA LEU A 266 20.67 -11.86 -5.84
C LEU A 266 19.31 -12.55 -6.06
N LEU A 267 18.85 -12.63 -7.30
CA LEU A 267 17.60 -13.30 -7.70
C LEU A 267 17.80 -14.05 -9.02
N ASN A 268 16.99 -15.06 -9.30
CA ASN A 268 17.07 -15.88 -10.53
C ASN A 268 15.91 -15.66 -11.52
N ASP A 269 14.90 -14.87 -11.16
CA ASP A 269 13.74 -14.61 -12.01
C ASP A 269 14.03 -13.59 -13.10
N TYR A 270 13.29 -13.64 -14.21
CA TYR A 270 13.39 -12.65 -15.28
C TYR A 270 13.07 -11.26 -14.75
N VAL A 271 14.07 -10.38 -14.69
CA VAL A 271 13.92 -9.00 -14.22
C VAL A 271 13.67 -8.07 -15.40
N ARG A 272 12.58 -7.31 -15.33
CA ARG A 272 12.21 -6.28 -16.33
C ARG A 272 12.73 -4.91 -15.96
N ASN A 273 12.63 -4.54 -14.69
CA ASN A 273 13.01 -3.22 -14.22
C ASN A 273 13.42 -3.25 -12.74
N ILE A 274 14.23 -2.29 -12.32
CA ILE A 274 14.68 -2.16 -10.93
C ILE A 274 14.74 -0.68 -10.57
N CYS A 275 14.46 -0.37 -9.31
CA CYS A 275 14.51 0.99 -8.80
C CYS A 275 14.92 0.99 -7.32
N LEU A 276 15.89 1.82 -6.96
CA LEU A 276 16.25 2.02 -5.55
C LEU A 276 15.24 2.95 -4.90
N ARG A 277 14.54 2.44 -3.88
CA ARG A 277 13.68 3.28 -3.03
C ARG A 277 14.53 4.04 -2.02
N SER A 278 15.53 3.39 -1.45
CA SER A 278 16.53 3.97 -0.55
C SER A 278 17.89 3.29 -0.79
N ASP A 279 18.90 3.73 -0.05
CA ASP A 279 20.23 3.12 0.00
C ASP A 279 20.23 1.63 0.42
N THR A 280 19.14 1.18 1.05
CA THR A 280 19.01 -0.17 1.63
C THR A 280 17.88 -0.99 1.02
N GLU A 281 17.01 -0.39 0.20
CA GLU A 281 15.80 -1.03 -0.31
C GLU A 281 15.73 -0.91 -1.84
N LEU A 282 15.80 -2.06 -2.51
CA LEU A 282 15.74 -2.21 -3.97
C LEU A 282 14.44 -2.88 -4.38
N TRP A 283 13.67 -2.21 -5.24
CA TRP A 283 12.46 -2.77 -5.83
C TRP A 283 12.79 -3.38 -7.19
N VAL A 284 12.33 -4.60 -7.41
CA VAL A 284 12.65 -5.41 -8.59
C VAL A 284 11.35 -5.87 -9.23
N GLY A 285 11.05 -5.35 -10.41
CA GLY A 285 9.90 -5.73 -11.21
C GLY A 285 10.23 -6.93 -12.08
N THR A 286 9.39 -7.96 -12.00
CA THR A 286 9.55 -9.23 -12.72
C THR A 286 8.26 -9.60 -13.45
N GLU A 287 8.27 -10.75 -14.15
CA GLU A 287 7.04 -11.35 -14.70
C GLU A 287 6.15 -12.01 -13.63
N GLN A 288 6.64 -12.11 -12.40
CA GLN A 288 5.98 -12.79 -11.29
C GLN A 288 5.65 -11.81 -10.15
N GLY A 289 5.59 -10.51 -10.41
CA GLY A 289 5.32 -9.47 -9.42
C GLY A 289 6.57 -8.68 -9.03
N ILE A 290 6.56 -8.13 -7.81
CA ILE A 290 7.62 -7.25 -7.30
C ILE A 290 8.37 -7.95 -6.18
N TYR A 291 9.71 -8.01 -6.28
CA TYR A 291 10.57 -8.32 -5.14
C TYR A 291 11.06 -7.02 -4.51
N ILE A 292 10.86 -6.87 -3.20
CA ILE A 292 11.42 -5.78 -2.41
C ILE A 292 12.58 -6.36 -1.61
N TYR A 293 13.79 -6.05 -2.04
CA TYR A 293 15.03 -6.60 -1.50
C TYR A 293 15.65 -5.62 -0.50
N ASN A 294 15.96 -6.11 0.69
CA ASN A 294 16.73 -5.38 1.70
C ASN A 294 18.22 -5.71 1.53
N LEU A 295 18.99 -4.72 1.07
CA LEU A 295 20.41 -4.87 0.69
C LEU A 295 21.34 -5.08 1.90
N GLU A 296 20.90 -4.77 3.12
CA GLU A 296 21.72 -4.98 4.33
C GLU A 296 21.56 -6.39 4.91
N THR A 297 20.34 -6.94 4.84
CA THR A 297 19.97 -8.21 5.47
C THR A 297 19.90 -9.38 4.48
N ASP A 298 19.98 -9.11 3.17
CA ASP A 298 19.80 -10.09 2.09
C ASP A 298 18.47 -10.85 2.13
N LYS A 299 17.44 -10.21 2.70
CA LYS A 299 16.07 -10.73 2.72
C LYS A 299 15.24 -9.96 1.70
N TYR A 300 14.21 -10.62 1.16
CA TYR A 300 13.26 -9.99 0.29
C TYR A 300 11.82 -10.34 0.66
N ILE A 301 10.90 -9.46 0.27
CA ILE A 301 9.46 -9.69 0.27
C ILE A 301 9.03 -9.82 -1.19
N HIS A 302 8.20 -10.81 -1.49
CA HIS A 302 7.63 -11.01 -2.83
C HIS A 302 6.15 -10.60 -2.82
N LEU A 303 5.82 -9.57 -3.58
CA LEU A 303 4.47 -9.04 -3.73
C LEU A 303 3.88 -9.49 -5.07
N THR A 304 2.72 -10.15 -5.00
CA THR A 304 1.97 -10.61 -6.16
C THR A 304 0.55 -10.05 -6.14
N THR A 305 -0.18 -10.25 -7.23
CA THR A 305 -1.64 -10.09 -7.26
C THR A 305 -2.28 -10.92 -6.17
N SER A 306 -3.33 -10.40 -5.53
CA SER A 306 -4.15 -11.19 -4.61
C SER A 306 -5.02 -12.18 -5.39
N GLU A 307 -5.25 -13.36 -4.82
CA GLU A 307 -6.24 -14.33 -5.35
C GLU A 307 -7.69 -13.82 -5.22
N SER A 308 -7.91 -12.84 -4.36
CA SER A 308 -9.18 -12.13 -4.18
C SER A 308 -9.12 -10.75 -4.82
N ASP A 309 -10.29 -10.16 -5.11
CA ASP A 309 -10.42 -8.78 -5.59
C ASP A 309 -10.02 -7.78 -4.47
N ASP A 310 -8.71 -7.66 -4.22
CA ASP A 310 -8.13 -6.73 -3.26
C ASP A 310 -7.65 -5.47 -3.98
N ARG A 311 -8.44 -4.40 -3.82
CA ARG A 311 -8.18 -3.08 -4.39
C ARG A 311 -6.90 -2.38 -3.90
N TYR A 312 -6.24 -2.90 -2.87
CA TYR A 312 -4.99 -2.34 -2.34
C TYR A 312 -3.78 -3.24 -2.62
N ALA A 313 -3.99 -4.40 -3.25
CA ALA A 313 -2.93 -5.26 -3.72
C ALA A 313 -2.36 -4.77 -5.05
N LEU A 314 -1.30 -5.42 -5.50
CA LEU A 314 -0.74 -5.22 -6.82
C LEU A 314 -1.77 -5.65 -7.88
N SER A 315 -2.02 -4.80 -8.90
CA SER A 315 -3.05 -5.09 -9.90
C SER A 315 -2.67 -6.14 -10.95
N ASP A 316 -1.37 -6.41 -11.15
CA ASP A 316 -0.86 -7.38 -12.13
C ASP A 316 0.56 -7.83 -11.76
N ASN A 317 0.93 -9.05 -12.15
CA ASN A 317 2.26 -9.62 -11.87
C ASN A 317 3.30 -9.28 -12.93
N ALA A 318 2.89 -8.99 -14.17
CA ALA A 318 3.81 -8.63 -15.24
C ALA A 318 4.25 -7.17 -15.10
N ILE A 319 5.34 -6.93 -14.35
CA ILE A 319 5.82 -5.59 -14.03
C ILE A 319 6.85 -5.14 -15.08
N TYR A 320 6.53 -4.08 -15.82
CA TYR A 320 7.35 -3.61 -16.93
C TYR A 320 8.28 -2.48 -16.53
N THR A 321 7.86 -1.62 -15.60
CA THR A 321 8.62 -0.45 -15.20
C THR A 321 8.35 -0.07 -13.75
N ILE A 322 9.38 0.37 -13.04
CA ILE A 322 9.29 0.91 -11.69
C ILE A 322 10.04 2.23 -11.68
N PHE A 323 9.41 3.27 -11.14
CA PHE A 323 9.96 4.62 -11.11
C PHE A 323 9.71 5.26 -9.75
N LYS A 324 10.76 5.84 -9.16
CA LYS A 324 10.66 6.63 -7.94
C LYS A 324 10.52 8.11 -8.31
N ASP A 325 9.44 8.75 -7.88
CA ASP A 325 9.27 10.19 -8.05
C ASP A 325 10.16 11.01 -7.09
N ARG A 326 10.23 12.32 -7.30
CA ARG A 326 11.01 13.24 -6.46
C ARG A 326 10.47 13.39 -5.04
N GLU A 327 9.23 13.01 -4.77
CA GLU A 327 8.62 13.00 -3.44
C GLU A 327 8.87 11.68 -2.70
N GLY A 328 9.47 10.69 -3.37
CA GLY A 328 9.82 9.38 -2.86
C GLY A 328 8.72 8.32 -3.02
N GLY A 329 7.64 8.62 -3.75
CA GLY A 329 6.61 7.68 -4.13
C GLY A 329 7.09 6.74 -5.22
N MET A 330 6.59 5.50 -5.20
CA MET A 330 6.95 4.46 -6.15
C MET A 330 5.79 4.26 -7.13
N TRP A 331 6.08 4.43 -8.41
CA TRP A 331 5.17 4.21 -9.53
C TRP A 331 5.55 2.93 -10.24
N ILE A 332 4.58 2.07 -10.50
CA ILE A 332 4.78 0.75 -11.08
C ILE A 332 3.87 0.61 -12.28
N GLY A 333 4.46 0.49 -13.46
CA GLY A 333 3.76 0.18 -14.70
C GLY A 333 3.70 -1.33 -14.91
N SER A 334 2.50 -1.85 -15.13
CA SER A 334 2.25 -3.27 -15.40
C SER A 334 1.76 -3.50 -16.83
N TYR A 335 1.67 -4.76 -17.26
CA TYR A 335 1.25 -5.09 -18.61
C TYR A 335 -0.28 -5.06 -18.80
N PHE A 336 -1.05 -5.55 -17.83
CA PHE A 336 -2.52 -5.60 -17.89
C PHE A 336 -3.20 -4.73 -16.83
N GLY A 337 -2.51 -4.41 -15.74
CA GLY A 337 -3.07 -3.79 -14.54
C GLY A 337 -2.98 -2.26 -14.47
N GLY A 338 -2.47 -1.58 -15.51
CA GLY A 338 -2.28 -0.14 -15.50
C GLY A 338 -1.10 0.28 -14.62
N VAL A 339 -1.28 1.37 -13.88
CA VAL A 339 -0.28 1.95 -12.99
C VAL A 339 -0.66 1.65 -11.54
N ASN A 340 0.27 1.08 -10.77
CA ASN A 340 0.16 1.06 -9.31
C ASN A 340 1.03 2.16 -8.71
N TYR A 341 0.49 2.88 -7.73
CA TYR A 341 1.20 3.91 -6.99
C TYR A 341 1.28 3.53 -5.51
N TYR A 342 2.49 3.56 -4.97
CA TYR A 342 2.76 3.40 -3.55
C TYR A 342 3.38 4.69 -3.00
N PRO A 343 2.69 5.42 -2.10
CA PRO A 343 3.12 6.74 -1.65
C PRO A 343 4.35 6.66 -0.72
N HIS A 344 5.16 7.73 -0.71
CA HIS A 344 6.28 7.84 0.24
C HIS A 344 5.81 7.95 1.69
N GLN A 345 4.76 8.77 1.91
CA GLN A 345 4.27 9.08 3.24
C GLN A 345 3.79 7.80 3.92
N TYR A 346 4.21 7.60 5.17
CA TYR A 346 3.70 6.54 6.02
C TYR A 346 2.17 6.57 5.94
N THR A 347 1.58 5.47 5.46
CA THR A 347 0.15 5.32 5.45
C THR A 347 -0.33 5.46 6.90
N TYR A 348 -0.91 6.61 7.26
CA TYR A 348 -1.37 6.92 8.62
C TYR A 348 -2.45 5.96 9.14
N PHE A 349 -2.99 5.14 8.26
CA PHE A 349 -4.08 4.21 8.54
C PHE A 349 -3.63 2.78 8.25
N GLU A 350 -3.59 1.95 9.28
CA GLU A 350 -3.60 0.50 9.12
C GLU A 350 -5.00 0.06 8.67
N LYS A 351 -5.06 -0.88 7.71
CA LYS A 351 -6.32 -1.39 7.17
C LYS A 351 -6.50 -2.85 7.56
N TYR A 352 -7.58 -3.13 8.27
CA TYR A 352 -8.07 -4.48 8.59
C TYR A 352 -9.34 -4.71 7.78
N TYR A 353 -9.27 -5.59 6.80
CA TYR A 353 -10.38 -5.92 5.91
C TYR A 353 -10.27 -7.37 5.44
N PRO A 354 -11.33 -7.95 4.84
CA PRO A 354 -11.31 -9.34 4.41
C PRO A 354 -10.35 -9.56 3.24
N ARG A 355 -9.11 -9.97 3.56
CA ARG A 355 -8.04 -10.34 2.61
C ARG A 355 -7.27 -11.54 3.14
N ASP A 356 -6.68 -12.34 2.25
CA ASP A 356 -5.76 -13.43 2.60
C ASP A 356 -6.22 -14.29 3.79
N ASP A 357 -5.49 -14.26 4.91
CA ASP A 357 -5.76 -14.97 6.15
C ASP A 357 -6.98 -14.40 6.92
N MET A 358 -7.33 -13.14 6.68
CA MET A 358 -8.45 -12.42 7.29
C MET A 358 -9.77 -12.49 6.49
N ARG A 359 -9.90 -13.38 5.49
CA ARG A 359 -11.16 -13.56 4.72
C ARG A 359 -12.40 -13.83 5.58
N TYR A 360 -12.22 -14.27 6.82
CA TYR A 360 -13.31 -14.49 7.78
C TYR A 360 -13.88 -13.19 8.37
N LEU A 361 -13.23 -12.03 8.22
CA LEU A 361 -13.72 -10.75 8.71
C LEU A 361 -15.00 -10.31 7.99
N GLY A 362 -15.87 -9.61 8.73
CA GLY A 362 -17.05 -8.97 8.15
C GLY A 362 -16.68 -7.69 7.39
N HIS A 363 -17.45 -7.36 6.35
CA HIS A 363 -17.23 -6.16 5.53
C HIS A 363 -17.90 -4.91 6.14
N ARG A 364 -18.91 -5.10 6.99
CA ARG A 364 -19.74 -4.01 7.52
C ARG A 364 -19.62 -3.95 9.03
N ILE A 365 -18.61 -3.24 9.51
CA ILE A 365 -18.43 -3.01 10.95
C ILE A 365 -19.46 -1.99 11.41
N ARG A 366 -20.15 -2.30 12.51
CA ARG A 366 -21.24 -1.49 13.06
C ARG A 366 -20.87 -0.80 14.37
N GLU A 367 -20.32 -1.57 15.31
CA GLU A 367 -20.15 -1.13 16.70
C GLU A 367 -18.76 -1.49 17.22
N PHE A 368 -18.19 -0.64 18.07
CA PHE A 368 -16.93 -0.89 18.79
C PHE A 368 -17.15 -0.74 20.29
N CYS A 369 -16.46 -1.56 21.07
CA CYS A 369 -16.47 -1.48 22.53
C CYS A 369 -15.06 -1.74 23.05
N GLY A 370 -14.42 -0.70 23.59
CA GLY A 370 -13.10 -0.81 24.21
C GLY A 370 -13.17 -1.54 25.55
N SER A 371 -12.26 -2.48 25.76
CA SER A 371 -12.07 -3.22 27.01
C SER A 371 -11.05 -2.54 27.92
N ASN A 372 -11.13 -2.80 29.21
CA ASN A 372 -10.22 -2.24 30.22
C ASN A 372 -8.76 -2.72 30.06
N ASP A 373 -8.53 -3.81 29.32
CA ASP A 373 -7.20 -4.36 29.03
C ASP A 373 -6.56 -3.76 27.76
N GLY A 374 -7.20 -2.76 27.15
CA GLY A 374 -6.73 -2.12 25.92
C GLY A 374 -7.11 -2.85 24.63
N THR A 375 -7.84 -3.97 24.72
CA THR A 375 -8.41 -4.67 23.57
C THR A 375 -9.74 -4.06 23.14
N ILE A 376 -10.21 -4.42 21.95
CA ILE A 376 -11.45 -3.88 21.39
C ILE A 376 -12.35 -5.03 20.94
N TRP A 377 -13.60 -5.01 21.37
CA TRP A 377 -14.65 -5.83 20.76
C TRP A 377 -15.31 -5.04 19.65
N PHE A 378 -15.59 -5.68 18.52
CA PHE A 378 -16.35 -5.04 17.46
C PHE A 378 -17.35 -5.99 16.83
N GLY A 379 -18.51 -5.44 16.48
CA GLY A 379 -19.60 -6.15 15.84
C GLY A 379 -19.67 -5.83 14.36
N THR A 380 -19.99 -6.82 13.55
CA THR A 380 -20.31 -6.63 12.12
C THR A 380 -21.76 -6.99 11.84
N GLU A 381 -22.31 -6.45 10.75
CA GLU A 381 -23.68 -6.73 10.33
C GLU A 381 -23.82 -8.10 9.66
N ASP A 382 -22.71 -8.68 9.19
CA ASP A 382 -22.67 -9.82 8.28
C ASP A 382 -22.03 -11.09 8.88
N LYS A 383 -21.09 -10.96 9.81
CA LYS A 383 -20.27 -12.09 10.31
C LYS A 383 -20.12 -12.16 11.83
N GLY A 384 -20.81 -11.30 12.57
CA GLY A 384 -20.94 -11.43 14.02
C GLY A 384 -19.94 -10.60 14.81
N LEU A 385 -19.45 -11.18 15.89
CA LEU A 385 -18.66 -10.50 16.91
C LEU A 385 -17.18 -10.90 16.80
N PHE A 386 -16.31 -9.91 16.95
CA PHE A 386 -14.87 -10.08 16.87
C PHE A 386 -14.18 -9.40 18.05
N HIS A 387 -13.02 -9.93 18.40
CA HIS A 387 -12.11 -9.37 19.39
C HIS A 387 -10.79 -8.98 18.70
N PHE A 388 -10.35 -7.75 18.90
CA PHE A 388 -9.18 -7.15 18.30
C PHE A 388 -8.17 -6.78 19.38
N ASN A 389 -6.92 -7.19 19.19
CA ASN A 389 -5.80 -6.75 20.01
C ASN A 389 -4.98 -5.69 19.24
N PRO A 390 -5.06 -4.40 19.61
CA PRO A 390 -4.29 -3.36 18.94
C PRO A 390 -2.76 -3.53 19.07
N ALA A 391 -2.29 -4.20 20.13
CA ALA A 391 -0.86 -4.33 20.39
C ALA A 391 -0.13 -5.20 19.34
N ASP A 392 -0.80 -6.25 18.85
CA ASP A 392 -0.23 -7.19 17.87
C ASP A 392 -1.05 -7.29 16.57
N GLY A 393 -2.18 -6.57 16.46
CA GLY A 393 -3.05 -6.57 15.29
C GLY A 393 -3.93 -7.81 15.13
N THR A 394 -3.94 -8.74 16.09
CA THR A 394 -4.68 -9.99 15.98
C THR A 394 -6.18 -9.73 16.06
N VAL A 395 -6.94 -10.28 15.12
CA VAL A 395 -8.41 -10.27 15.14
C VAL A 395 -8.91 -11.71 15.30
N THR A 396 -9.67 -11.99 16.35
CA THR A 396 -10.25 -13.32 16.58
C THR A 396 -11.78 -13.28 16.52
N PRO A 397 -12.43 -14.16 15.76
CA PRO A 397 -13.89 -14.24 15.76
C PRO A 397 -14.38 -14.88 17.07
N PHE A 398 -15.52 -14.40 17.56
CA PHE A 398 -16.24 -15.01 18.67
C PHE A 398 -17.46 -15.76 18.15
N HIS A 399 -17.46 -17.08 18.32
CA HIS A 399 -18.54 -17.95 17.89
C HIS A 399 -19.30 -18.53 19.06
N HIS A 400 -20.62 -18.42 19.05
CA HIS A 400 -21.50 -19.09 19.98
C HIS A 400 -22.87 -19.37 19.30
N PRO A 401 -23.50 -20.55 19.49
CA PRO A 401 -24.76 -20.89 18.80
C PRO A 401 -25.92 -19.93 19.04
N ALA A 402 -25.95 -19.28 20.22
CA ALA A 402 -26.99 -18.30 20.58
C ALA A 402 -26.72 -16.88 20.05
N LEU A 403 -25.54 -16.61 19.49
CA LEU A 403 -25.16 -15.27 19.03
C LEU A 403 -25.45 -15.12 17.54
N TYR A 404 -26.32 -14.17 17.20
CA TYR A 404 -26.65 -13.84 15.82
C TYR A 404 -25.52 -13.06 15.14
N HIS A 405 -25.43 -13.17 13.81
CA HIS A 405 -24.35 -12.59 13.01
C HIS A 405 -24.45 -11.07 12.81
N ASN A 406 -25.62 -10.47 13.06
CA ASN A 406 -25.85 -9.05 12.81
C ASN A 406 -25.82 -8.27 14.13
N ILE A 407 -24.63 -7.83 14.55
CA ILE A 407 -24.40 -7.14 15.83
C ILE A 407 -24.65 -5.64 15.67
N HIS A 408 -25.49 -5.07 16.53
CA HIS A 408 -25.91 -3.67 16.47
C HIS A 408 -25.63 -2.85 17.73
N GLY A 409 -25.31 -3.49 18.86
CA GLY A 409 -24.94 -2.78 20.08
C GLY A 409 -23.97 -3.60 20.92
N LEU A 410 -22.98 -2.94 21.51
CA LEU A 410 -21.99 -3.54 22.38
C LEU A 410 -21.78 -2.68 23.61
N CYS A 411 -21.68 -3.32 24.78
CA CYS A 411 -21.39 -2.60 26.01
C CYS A 411 -20.67 -3.52 27.01
N ILE A 412 -19.56 -3.06 27.56
CA ILE A 412 -18.87 -3.77 28.65
C ILE A 412 -19.42 -3.32 30.00
N ASP A 413 -19.74 -4.31 30.82
CA ASP A 413 -20.16 -4.12 32.21
C ASP A 413 -19.43 -5.11 33.13
N GLY A 414 -18.28 -4.70 33.66
CA GLY A 414 -17.45 -5.54 34.51
C GLY A 414 -16.87 -6.72 33.74
N ASP A 415 -17.15 -7.94 34.20
CA ASP A 415 -16.70 -9.19 33.57
C ASP A 415 -17.57 -9.63 32.38
N TYR A 416 -18.56 -8.81 31.99
CA TYR A 416 -19.52 -9.16 30.94
C TYR A 416 -19.44 -8.20 29.75
N LEU A 417 -19.54 -8.77 28.55
CA LEU A 417 -19.85 -8.07 27.32
C LEU A 417 -21.33 -8.30 27.00
N TRP A 418 -22.06 -7.21 26.82
CA TRP A 418 -23.42 -7.22 26.32
C TRP A 418 -23.40 -7.01 24.81
N ALA A 419 -24.04 -7.91 24.07
CA ALA A 419 -24.13 -7.90 22.62
C ALA A 419 -25.60 -7.91 22.17
N GLY A 420 -26.04 -6.77 21.63
CA GLY A 420 -27.34 -6.58 21.02
C GLY A 420 -27.28 -6.90 19.54
N THR A 421 -28.31 -7.57 19.05
CA THR A 421 -28.36 -8.02 17.66
C THR A 421 -29.60 -7.51 16.94
N PHE A 422 -29.56 -7.51 15.61
CA PHE A 422 -30.75 -7.32 14.79
C PHE A 422 -31.54 -8.63 14.73
N ALA A 423 -32.79 -8.58 15.18
CA ALA A 423 -33.75 -9.68 15.25
C ALA A 423 -33.39 -10.89 16.14
N GLY A 424 -32.20 -10.95 16.72
CA GLY A 424 -31.74 -12.06 17.56
C GLY A 424 -31.61 -11.72 19.05
N GLY A 425 -32.25 -10.65 19.51
CA GLY A 425 -32.30 -10.27 20.92
C GLY A 425 -30.98 -9.78 21.50
N LEU A 426 -30.84 -9.96 22.82
CA LEU A 426 -29.70 -9.50 23.62
C LEU A 426 -28.92 -10.70 24.18
N ASN A 427 -27.61 -10.59 24.20
CA ASN A 427 -26.72 -11.62 24.73
C ASN A 427 -25.80 -11.01 25.80
N ARG A 428 -25.69 -11.67 26.95
CA ARG A 428 -24.70 -11.35 27.98
C ARG A 428 -23.62 -12.42 28.00
N ILE A 429 -22.41 -12.03 27.65
CA ILE A 429 -21.25 -12.91 27.44
C ILE A 429 -20.28 -12.69 28.60
N HIS A 430 -19.96 -13.74 29.36
CA HIS A 430 -18.91 -13.66 30.38
C HIS A 430 -17.53 -13.70 29.70
N LEU A 431 -16.72 -12.67 29.88
CA LEU A 431 -15.45 -12.47 29.14
C LEU A 431 -14.42 -13.59 29.38
N ARG A 432 -14.32 -14.09 30.62
CA ARG A 432 -13.40 -15.18 31.00
C ARG A 432 -13.93 -16.58 30.67
N THR A 433 -15.16 -16.93 31.08
CA THR A 433 -15.69 -18.30 30.91
C THR A 433 -16.30 -18.53 29.53
N ARG A 434 -16.58 -17.46 28.77
CA ARG A 434 -17.28 -17.47 27.49
C ARG A 434 -18.71 -18.01 27.54
N GLU A 435 -19.28 -18.12 28.74
CA GLU A 435 -20.70 -18.46 28.90
C GLU A 435 -21.58 -17.34 28.35
N VAL A 436 -22.61 -17.71 27.58
CA VAL A 436 -23.54 -16.77 26.97
C VAL A 436 -24.94 -17.01 27.52
N ARG A 437 -25.52 -15.95 28.10
CA ARG A 437 -26.94 -15.91 28.45
C ARG A 437 -27.68 -15.11 27.39
N HIS A 438 -28.67 -15.74 26.77
CA HIS A 438 -29.50 -15.15 25.73
C HIS A 438 -30.82 -14.63 26.31
N TYR A 439 -31.29 -13.49 25.82
CA TYR A 439 -32.57 -12.87 26.15
C TYR A 439 -33.31 -12.54 24.86
N GLU A 440 -34.57 -12.94 24.81
CA GLU A 440 -35.49 -12.71 23.69
C GLU A 440 -36.74 -11.96 24.14
N LYS A 441 -37.49 -11.45 23.18
CA LYS A 441 -38.80 -10.85 23.39
C LYS A 441 -39.74 -11.88 23.99
N GLY A 442 -40.41 -11.48 25.07
CA GLY A 442 -41.46 -12.27 25.70
C GLY A 442 -42.71 -11.45 25.99
N GLU A 443 -43.79 -12.16 26.30
CA GLU A 443 -45.10 -11.58 26.61
C GLU A 443 -45.14 -10.92 28.00
N ALA A 444 -44.29 -11.36 28.93
CA ALA A 444 -44.23 -10.80 30.27
C ALA A 444 -43.69 -9.35 30.27
N SER A 445 -44.15 -8.53 31.21
CA SER A 445 -43.72 -7.12 31.29
C SER A 445 -42.23 -6.97 31.65
N ASN A 446 -41.62 -8.01 32.22
CA ASN A 446 -40.22 -8.03 32.64
C ASN A 446 -39.25 -8.70 31.64
N THR A 447 -39.75 -9.17 30.49
CA THR A 447 -38.91 -9.65 29.37
C THR A 447 -38.66 -8.55 28.35
N LEU A 448 -37.73 -8.78 27.40
CA LEU A 448 -37.47 -7.83 26.31
C LEU A 448 -38.76 -7.45 25.58
N ASN A 449 -38.85 -6.19 25.15
CA ASN A 449 -39.98 -5.67 24.39
C ASN A 449 -39.81 -5.88 22.87
N ALA A 450 -38.58 -6.05 22.38
CA ALA A 450 -38.25 -6.36 20.99
C ALA A 450 -36.91 -7.11 20.90
N ASP A 451 -36.74 -7.88 19.83
CA ASP A 451 -35.49 -8.59 19.52
C ASP A 451 -34.48 -7.76 18.72
N ASN A 452 -34.84 -6.54 18.35
CA ASN A 452 -33.98 -5.62 17.63
C ASN A 452 -33.34 -4.64 18.61
N ILE A 453 -32.10 -4.95 19.01
CA ILE A 453 -31.35 -4.15 19.97
C ILE A 453 -30.36 -3.26 19.22
N PHE A 454 -30.53 -1.94 19.34
CA PHE A 454 -29.76 -0.95 18.57
C PHE A 454 -28.73 -0.19 19.39
N SER A 455 -28.93 -0.10 20.71
CA SER A 455 -27.99 0.57 21.59
C SER A 455 -28.03 -0.07 22.97
N ILE A 456 -26.86 -0.18 23.58
CA ILE A 456 -26.70 -0.64 24.95
C ILE A 456 -25.75 0.34 25.61
N TYR A 457 -26.19 0.95 26.71
CA TYR A 457 -25.43 1.99 27.36
C TYR A 457 -25.36 1.76 28.86
N LYS A 458 -24.15 1.81 29.41
CA LYS A 458 -23.90 1.79 30.85
C LYS A 458 -23.74 3.23 31.33
N SER A 459 -24.70 3.69 32.11
CA SER A 459 -24.66 5.02 32.71
C SER A 459 -23.62 5.14 33.83
N SER A 460 -23.29 6.38 34.20
CA SER A 460 -22.37 6.73 35.28
C SER A 460 -22.82 6.20 36.65
N THR A 461 -24.13 5.98 36.85
CA THR A 461 -24.72 5.34 38.04
C THR A 461 -24.51 3.82 38.05
N GLY A 462 -24.02 3.26 36.94
CA GLY A 462 -23.87 1.84 36.70
C GLY A 462 -25.15 1.16 36.19
N GLU A 463 -26.25 1.87 35.94
CA GLU A 463 -27.44 1.27 35.32
C GLU A 463 -27.20 0.97 33.84
N LEU A 464 -27.72 -0.17 33.37
CA LEU A 464 -27.67 -0.58 31.97
C LEU A 464 -29.00 -0.27 31.29
N TRP A 465 -28.92 0.50 30.22
CA TRP A 465 -30.02 0.96 29.38
C TRP A 465 -29.95 0.29 28.02
N ILE A 466 -31.08 -0.22 27.54
CA ILE A 466 -31.19 -0.99 26.31
C ILE A 466 -32.20 -0.30 25.39
N GLY A 467 -31.70 0.26 24.29
CA GLY A 467 -32.48 0.88 23.25
C GLY A 467 -32.91 -0.14 22.20
N THR A 468 -34.21 -0.22 21.96
CA THR A 468 -34.83 -1.16 21.03
C THR A 468 -35.70 -0.44 20.01
N THR A 469 -36.18 -1.16 19.00
CA THR A 469 -37.16 -0.62 18.05
C THR A 469 -38.54 -0.33 18.66
N SER A 470 -38.82 -0.80 19.88
CA SER A 470 -40.12 -0.66 20.54
C SER A 470 -40.04 0.04 21.90
N GLY A 471 -38.91 0.66 22.22
CA GLY A 471 -38.74 1.49 23.40
C GLY A 471 -37.40 1.32 24.12
N LEU A 472 -37.33 1.93 25.29
CA LEU A 472 -36.19 1.87 26.19
C LEU A 472 -36.46 0.90 27.34
N MET A 473 -35.43 0.15 27.73
CA MET A 473 -35.49 -0.75 28.87
C MET A 473 -34.30 -0.52 29.81
N ARG A 474 -34.49 -0.83 31.09
CA ARG A 474 -33.42 -0.89 32.10
C ARG A 474 -33.22 -2.33 32.56
N TYR A 475 -31.98 -2.79 32.67
CA TYR A 475 -31.67 -4.13 33.15
C TYR A 475 -31.56 -4.20 34.69
N ASN A 476 -32.22 -5.21 35.28
CA ASN A 476 -32.25 -5.45 36.72
C ASN A 476 -31.30 -6.59 37.11
N ARG A 477 -30.14 -6.23 37.68
CA ARG A 477 -29.09 -7.22 38.04
C ARG A 477 -29.51 -8.27 39.06
N LYS A 478 -30.37 -7.90 40.02
CA LYS A 478 -30.76 -8.81 41.13
C LYS A 478 -31.72 -9.90 40.68
N THR A 479 -32.62 -9.57 39.75
CA THR A 479 -33.68 -10.45 39.25
C THR A 479 -33.35 -11.06 37.89
N ASP A 480 -32.30 -10.56 37.23
CA ASP A 480 -31.86 -10.96 35.89
C ASP A 480 -32.98 -10.82 34.84
N ASP A 481 -33.68 -9.68 34.89
CA ASP A 481 -34.81 -9.31 34.02
C ASP A 481 -34.78 -7.81 33.67
N PHE A 482 -35.84 -7.28 33.06
CA PHE A 482 -35.88 -5.92 32.52
C PHE A 482 -37.07 -5.11 33.02
N THR A 483 -36.89 -3.80 33.13
CA THR A 483 -37.98 -2.83 33.34
C THR A 483 -38.16 -1.99 32.08
N ARG A 484 -39.39 -2.00 31.53
CA ARG A 484 -39.76 -1.17 30.38
C ARG A 484 -40.01 0.26 30.83
N ILE A 485 -39.50 1.24 30.10
CA ILE A 485 -39.63 2.67 30.43
C ILE A 485 -40.88 3.22 29.73
N PRO A 486 -41.92 3.61 30.49
CA PRO A 486 -43.22 3.99 29.90
C PRO A 486 -43.15 5.18 28.94
N GLU A 487 -42.30 6.17 29.24
CA GLU A 487 -42.12 7.40 28.45
C GLU A 487 -41.59 7.11 27.04
N MET A 488 -40.91 5.97 26.87
CA MET A 488 -40.30 5.55 25.60
C MET A 488 -41.08 4.41 24.94
N ASN A 489 -42.28 4.07 25.39
CA ASN A 489 -43.04 2.94 24.87
C ASN A 489 -43.37 3.11 23.38
N LYS A 490 -43.07 2.09 22.55
CA LYS A 490 -43.23 2.08 21.08
C LYS A 490 -42.37 3.09 20.33
N ILE A 491 -41.39 3.72 20.99
CA ILE A 491 -40.44 4.63 20.35
C ILE A 491 -39.20 3.86 19.96
N PHE A 492 -38.78 3.96 18.71
CA PHE A 492 -37.53 3.37 18.27
C PHE A 492 -36.34 4.21 18.78
N VAL A 493 -35.67 3.70 19.81
CA VAL A 493 -34.44 4.25 20.37
C VAL A 493 -33.24 3.76 19.57
N TYR A 494 -32.58 4.67 18.87
CA TYR A 494 -31.46 4.36 17.98
C TYR A 494 -30.12 4.43 18.71
N ASN A 495 -29.89 5.46 19.52
CA ASN A 495 -28.65 5.65 20.26
C ASN A 495 -28.88 6.28 21.64
N ILE A 496 -27.98 6.04 22.59
CA ILE A 496 -28.05 6.52 23.97
C ILE A 496 -26.66 7.05 24.36
N LEU A 497 -26.61 8.28 24.85
CA LEU A 497 -25.40 8.92 25.37
C LEU A 497 -25.68 9.58 26.71
N GLU A 498 -24.66 9.80 27.53
CA GLU A 498 -24.77 10.57 28.77
C GLU A 498 -23.85 11.79 28.72
N ASP A 499 -24.35 12.94 29.18
CA ASP A 499 -23.51 14.12 29.35
C ASP A 499 -22.85 14.17 30.74
N CYS A 500 -21.93 15.12 30.92
CA CYS A 500 -21.19 15.29 32.18
C CYS A 500 -22.05 15.74 33.37
N HIS A 501 -23.33 16.07 33.16
CA HIS A 501 -24.28 16.44 34.21
C HIS A 501 -25.21 15.27 34.58
N GLY A 502 -24.98 14.07 34.02
CA GLY A 502 -25.81 12.90 34.27
C GLY A 502 -27.14 12.90 33.52
N LYS A 503 -27.23 13.58 32.37
CA LYS A 503 -28.42 13.48 31.52
C LYS A 503 -28.21 12.46 30.43
N LEU A 504 -29.14 11.52 30.34
CA LEU A 504 -29.22 10.58 29.22
C LEU A 504 -29.91 11.23 28.03
N TRP A 505 -29.22 11.26 26.91
CA TRP A 505 -29.70 11.73 25.62
C TRP A 505 -30.00 10.54 24.73
N LEU A 506 -31.24 10.44 24.27
CA LEU A 506 -31.73 9.34 23.45
C LEU A 506 -32.11 9.85 22.06
N ALA A 507 -31.37 9.38 21.06
CA ALA A 507 -31.70 9.62 19.66
C ALA A 507 -32.77 8.63 19.21
N THR A 508 -33.81 9.11 18.52
CA THR A 508 -34.93 8.28 18.08
C THR A 508 -35.14 8.36 16.57
N TYR A 509 -35.65 7.28 15.99
CA TYR A 509 -35.82 7.18 14.54
C TYR A 509 -36.82 8.19 13.95
N SER A 510 -37.81 8.63 14.71
CA SER A 510 -38.89 9.50 14.20
C SER A 510 -39.48 10.51 15.20
N ASP A 511 -39.05 10.49 16.46
CA ASP A 511 -39.73 11.16 17.57
C ASP A 511 -38.86 12.24 18.23
N GLY A 512 -37.79 12.66 17.54
CA GLY A 512 -36.85 13.66 18.00
C GLY A 512 -35.81 13.10 18.97
N VAL A 513 -35.39 13.95 19.92
CA VAL A 513 -34.42 13.58 20.96
C VAL A 513 -35.09 13.65 22.32
N PHE A 514 -34.93 12.60 23.12
CA PHE A 514 -35.36 12.60 24.51
C PHE A 514 -34.15 12.85 25.42
N CYS A 515 -34.36 13.64 26.46
CA CYS A 515 -33.38 13.90 27.50
C CYS A 515 -33.99 13.46 28.84
N TYR A 516 -33.32 12.54 29.51
CA TYR A 516 -33.68 12.08 30.84
C TYR A 516 -32.62 12.52 31.84
N ASP A 517 -32.99 13.42 32.75
CA ASP A 517 -32.13 13.93 33.82
C ASP A 517 -32.12 12.91 34.96
N LEU A 518 -31.05 12.09 35.04
CA LEU A 518 -30.94 11.01 36.04
C LEU A 518 -31.03 11.55 37.48
N PRO A 519 -30.35 12.66 37.85
CA PRO A 519 -30.47 13.22 39.20
C PRO A 519 -31.87 13.74 39.56
N GLN A 520 -32.59 14.33 38.59
CA GLN A 520 -33.88 14.98 38.86
C GLN A 520 -35.10 14.11 38.55
N ASP A 521 -34.90 12.95 37.94
CA ASP A 521 -35.96 12.06 37.43
C ASP A 521 -36.96 12.81 36.53
N LYS A 522 -36.42 13.54 35.54
CA LYS A 522 -37.22 14.37 34.63
C LYS A 522 -36.95 14.07 33.17
N TRP A 523 -38.03 13.94 32.43
CA TRP A 523 -38.03 13.76 30.99
C TRP A 523 -38.29 15.08 30.27
N LYS A 524 -37.58 15.27 29.16
CA LYS A 524 -37.84 16.35 28.21
C LYS A 524 -37.65 15.84 26.79
N GLN A 525 -38.62 16.12 25.94
CA GLN A 525 -38.55 15.81 24.51
C GLN A 525 -38.22 17.08 23.72
N TYR A 526 -37.33 16.93 22.75
CA TYR A 526 -36.97 17.94 21.78
C TYR A 526 -37.45 17.47 20.41
N THR A 527 -38.29 18.28 19.76
CA THR A 527 -38.84 18.00 18.43
C THR A 527 -38.65 19.20 17.52
N ARG A 528 -38.81 18.95 16.22
CA ARG A 528 -38.86 19.98 15.19
C ARG A 528 -40.09 20.87 15.36
N ASN A 529 -39.85 22.17 15.41
CA ASN A 529 -40.87 23.19 15.35
C ASN A 529 -40.53 24.19 14.23
N PRO A 530 -41.29 24.24 13.12
CA PRO A 530 -41.04 25.15 12.00
C PRO A 530 -40.93 26.63 12.39
N ASP A 531 -41.61 27.03 13.45
CA ASP A 531 -41.71 28.44 13.88
C ASP A 531 -40.61 28.83 14.89
N ASN A 532 -39.80 27.86 15.35
CA ASN A 532 -38.70 28.09 16.26
C ASN A 532 -37.36 27.70 15.61
N PRO A 533 -36.50 28.69 15.24
CA PRO A 533 -35.21 28.41 14.60
C PRO A 533 -34.22 27.67 15.52
N ASN A 534 -34.48 27.62 16.83
CA ASN A 534 -33.67 26.89 17.80
C ASN A 534 -34.19 25.45 18.07
N SER A 535 -35.18 24.97 17.31
CA SER A 535 -35.68 23.59 17.42
C SER A 535 -34.88 22.62 16.55
N LEU A 536 -35.16 21.32 16.67
CA LEU A 536 -34.48 20.33 15.83
C LEU A 536 -34.83 20.53 14.35
N PRO A 537 -33.88 20.32 13.41
CA PRO A 537 -34.18 20.42 11.99
C PRO A 537 -35.11 19.29 11.49
N TYR A 538 -35.04 18.11 12.10
CA TYR A 538 -35.84 16.91 11.80
C TYR A 538 -36.11 16.11 13.09
N ASN A 539 -37.18 15.31 13.10
CA ASN A 539 -37.47 14.39 14.21
C ASN A 539 -36.79 13.02 14.05
N LYS A 540 -36.16 12.74 12.90
CA LYS A 540 -35.33 11.55 12.71
C LYS A 540 -33.91 11.86 13.17
N CYS A 541 -33.49 11.22 14.25
CA CYS A 541 -32.16 11.37 14.84
C CYS A 541 -31.53 9.97 14.95
N ILE A 542 -30.49 9.71 14.14
CA ILE A 542 -29.77 8.43 14.06
C ILE A 542 -28.28 8.63 14.26
#